data_AF-A0A7D9IMN1-F1
#
_entry.id   AF-A0A7D9IMN1-F1
#
_cell.length_a   1.000
_cell.length_b   1.000
_cell.length_c   1.000
_cell.angle_alpha   90.00
_cell.angle_beta   90.00
_cell.angle_gamma   90.00
#
_symmetry.space_group_name_H-M   'P 1'
#
loop_
_entity.id
_entity.type
_entity.pdbx_description
1 polymer ?
#
loop_
_entity_poly.entity_id
_entity_poly.type
_entity_poly.pdbx_seq_one_letter_code
_entity_poly.pdbx_strand_id
1 'polypeptide(L)'
;MAYSIRTQKQATTKYTPFFLMFGRNPNSPQMVTVVEDSSPDQLEDLLDEQVGERTALAEDACSQASMYLPEVLSNVEIAQEKPKKQFQKRIAKGVKTFNIKVGDTIFKKQMKNVSRKGGKMEPVWMGGHIDNQERALF
;
A
#
# COMPACT_ATOMS: atom_id res chain seq x y z
N MET A 1 -15.27 4.39 2.49
CA MET A 1 -13.88 4.77 2.85
C MET A 1 -12.82 4.19 1.89
N ALA A 2 -13.03 3.01 1.29
CA ALA A 2 -12.04 2.41 0.38
C ALA A 2 -11.83 3.14 -0.96
N TYR A 3 -12.87 3.79 -1.51
CA TYR A 3 -12.77 4.50 -2.80
C TYR A 3 -11.82 5.69 -2.72
N SER A 4 -12.00 6.58 -1.72
CA SER A 4 -11.19 7.79 -1.55
C SER A 4 -9.70 7.50 -1.41
N ILE A 5 -9.31 6.40 -0.75
CA ILE A 5 -7.91 6.00 -0.59
C ILE A 5 -7.28 5.62 -1.94
N ARG A 6 -8.06 4.95 -2.83
CA ARG A 6 -7.56 4.49 -4.14
C ARG A 6 -7.52 5.61 -5.18
N THR A 7 -8.32 6.65 -5.01
CA THR A 7 -8.42 7.78 -5.94
C THR A 7 -7.57 8.98 -5.52
N GLN A 8 -7.05 8.99 -4.29
CA GLN A 8 -6.17 10.06 -3.81
C GLN A 8 -4.73 9.84 -4.31
N LYS A 9 -4.09 10.92 -4.78
CA LYS A 9 -2.68 10.88 -5.18
C LYS A 9 -1.79 10.66 -3.96
N GLN A 10 -0.91 9.68 -4.03
CA GLN A 10 0.08 9.44 -2.99
C GLN A 10 1.26 10.40 -3.14
N ALA A 11 1.75 10.93 -2.01
CA ALA A 11 2.84 11.90 -2.01
C ALA A 11 4.17 11.33 -2.54
N THR A 12 4.39 10.03 -2.33
CA THR A 12 5.60 9.29 -2.71
C THR A 12 5.61 8.94 -4.18
N THR A 13 4.55 8.35 -4.71
CA THR A 13 4.50 7.94 -6.13
C THR A 13 4.04 9.07 -7.06
N LYS A 14 3.32 10.08 -6.55
CA LYS A 14 2.62 11.16 -7.30
C LYS A 14 1.39 10.72 -8.10
N TYR A 15 1.10 9.42 -8.11
CA TYR A 15 -0.05 8.82 -8.79
C TYR A 15 -1.09 8.29 -7.79
N THR A 16 -2.29 8.00 -8.29
CA THR A 16 -3.33 7.34 -7.50
C THR A 16 -3.11 5.82 -7.55
N PRO A 17 -3.39 5.07 -6.47
CA PRO A 17 -3.31 3.61 -6.50
C PRO A 17 -4.15 2.98 -7.61
N PHE A 18 -5.33 3.54 -7.89
CA PHE A 18 -6.18 3.08 -8.97
C PHE A 18 -5.51 3.24 -10.34
N PHE A 19 -4.92 4.40 -10.60
CA PHE A 19 -4.19 4.64 -11.86
C PHE A 19 -3.00 3.70 -12.03
N LEU A 20 -2.25 3.42 -10.96
CA LEU A 20 -1.10 2.50 -11.04
C LEU A 20 -1.51 1.03 -11.28
N MET A 21 -2.72 0.63 -10.87
CA MET A 21 -3.22 -0.73 -11.11
C MET A 21 -3.85 -0.91 -12.49
N PHE A 22 -4.60 0.10 -12.95
CA PHE A 22 -5.47 -0.03 -14.13
C PHE A 22 -5.06 0.86 -15.30
N GLY A 23 -4.00 1.68 -15.13
CA GLY A 23 -3.50 2.66 -16.10
C GLY A 23 -4.51 3.71 -16.55
N ARG A 24 -5.62 3.88 -15.81
CA ARG A 24 -6.70 4.82 -16.11
C ARG A 24 -7.27 5.45 -14.85
N ASN A 25 -8.03 6.53 -15.01
CA ASN A 25 -8.72 7.16 -13.89
C ASN A 25 -10.02 6.41 -13.55
N PRO A 26 -10.43 6.39 -12.27
CA PRO A 26 -11.71 5.82 -11.87
C PRO A 26 -12.86 6.73 -12.30
N ASN A 27 -13.99 6.12 -12.68
CA ASN A 27 -15.18 6.87 -13.08
C ASN A 27 -15.72 7.66 -11.88
N SER A 28 -15.98 8.96 -12.08
CA SER A 28 -16.63 9.74 -11.04
C SER A 28 -18.09 9.28 -10.88
N PRO A 29 -18.69 9.41 -9.69
CA PRO A 29 -20.11 9.12 -9.50
C PRO A 29 -21.04 9.88 -10.46
N GLN A 30 -20.59 11.01 -11.01
CA GLN A 30 -21.32 11.81 -12.00
C GLN A 30 -21.24 11.24 -13.42
N MET A 31 -20.21 10.44 -13.73
CA MET A 31 -20.05 9.78 -15.03
C MET A 31 -20.75 8.43 -15.11
N VAL A 32 -21.23 7.89 -13.98
CA VAL A 32 -22.08 6.71 -13.98
C VAL A 32 -23.49 7.17 -14.34
N THR A 33 -23.82 7.13 -15.63
CA THR A 33 -25.21 7.26 -16.07
C THR A 33 -25.99 6.11 -15.48
N VAL A 34 -26.94 6.42 -14.59
CA VAL A 34 -27.97 5.46 -14.19
C VAL A 34 -28.81 5.25 -15.43
N VAL A 35 -28.70 4.08 -16.04
CA VAL A 35 -29.55 3.68 -17.17
C VAL A 35 -30.93 3.44 -16.58
N GLU A 36 -31.72 4.50 -16.43
CA GLU A 36 -33.15 4.39 -16.22
C GLU A 36 -33.79 4.07 -17.58
N ASP A 37 -34.55 2.97 -17.62
CA ASP A 37 -35.47 2.56 -18.69
C ASP A 37 -34.87 2.07 -20.03
N SER A 38 -33.91 1.14 -20.01
CA SER A 38 -33.55 0.35 -21.21
C SER A 38 -34.14 -1.05 -21.18
N SER A 39 -34.67 -1.50 -22.33
CA SER A 39 -35.14 -2.89 -22.50
C SER A 39 -33.96 -3.89 -22.37
N PRO A 40 -34.19 -5.14 -21.92
CA PRO A 40 -33.10 -6.09 -21.62
C PRO A 40 -32.14 -6.31 -22.80
N ASP A 41 -32.66 -6.41 -24.02
CA ASP A 41 -31.86 -6.64 -25.23
C ASP A 41 -30.99 -5.42 -25.61
N GLN A 42 -31.50 -4.20 -25.40
CA GLN A 42 -30.71 -2.97 -25.62
C GLN A 42 -29.64 -2.77 -24.55
N LEU A 43 -29.83 -3.35 -23.36
CA LEU A 43 -28.87 -3.26 -22.27
C LEU A 43 -27.66 -4.17 -22.50
N GLU A 44 -27.85 -5.34 -23.09
CA GLU A 44 -26.75 -6.27 -23.41
C GLU A 44 -25.83 -5.66 -24.48
N ASP A 45 -26.37 -5.15 -25.58
CA ASP A 45 -25.58 -4.52 -26.65
C ASP A 45 -24.77 -3.31 -26.13
N LEU A 46 -25.37 -2.48 -25.27
CA LEU A 46 -24.70 -1.33 -24.65
C LEU A 46 -23.60 -1.76 -23.65
N LEU A 47 -23.82 -2.85 -22.92
CA LEU A 47 -22.83 -3.39 -21.99
C LEU A 47 -21.65 -4.00 -22.74
N ASP A 48 -21.89 -4.73 -23.83
CA ASP A 48 -20.84 -5.34 -24.63
C ASP A 48 -19.98 -4.29 -25.34
N GLU A 49 -20.58 -3.23 -25.88
CA GLU A 49 -19.84 -2.09 -26.44
C GLU A 49 -18.98 -1.41 -25.37
N GLN A 50 -19.55 -1.17 -24.18
CA GLN A 50 -18.85 -0.53 -23.07
C GLN A 50 -17.74 -1.43 -22.48
N VAL A 51 -17.92 -2.75 -22.47
CA VAL A 51 -16.89 -3.71 -22.06
C VAL A 51 -15.79 -3.77 -23.10
N GLY A 52 -16.12 -3.80 -24.39
CA GLY A 52 -15.16 -3.80 -25.51
C GLY A 52 -14.25 -2.57 -25.50
N GLU A 53 -14.82 -1.37 -25.30
CA GLU A 53 -14.05 -0.14 -25.16
C GLU A 53 -13.14 -0.19 -23.92
N ARG A 54 -13.64 -0.72 -22.79
CA ARG A 54 -12.85 -0.86 -21.56
C ARG A 54 -11.70 -1.85 -21.68
N THR A 55 -11.86 -2.93 -22.44
CA THR A 55 -10.78 -3.90 -22.69
C THR A 55 -9.72 -3.32 -23.60
N ALA A 56 -10.11 -2.58 -24.65
CA ALA A 56 -9.16 -1.90 -25.52
C ALA A 56 -8.34 -0.83 -24.77
N LEU A 57 -8.99 -0.05 -23.90
CA LEU A 57 -8.31 0.92 -23.04
C LEU A 57 -7.39 0.26 -22.00
N ALA A 58 -7.70 -0.96 -21.55
CA ALA A 58 -6.85 -1.71 -20.63
C ALA A 58 -5.56 -2.24 -21.31
N GLU A 59 -5.66 -2.63 -22.58
CA GLU A 59 -4.51 -3.02 -23.40
C GLU A 59 -3.60 -1.81 -23.67
N ASP A 60 -4.19 -0.65 -23.99
CA ASP A 60 -3.46 0.62 -24.12
C ASP A 60 -2.84 1.10 -22.79
N ALA A 61 -3.52 0.89 -21.67
CA ALA A 61 -2.99 1.20 -20.35
C ALA A 61 -1.71 0.38 -20.04
N CYS A 62 -1.64 -0.85 -20.52
CA CYS A 62 -0.48 -1.72 -20.33
C CYS A 62 0.71 -1.28 -21.18
N SER A 63 0.48 -0.73 -22.37
CA SER A 63 1.55 -0.15 -23.20
C SER A 63 2.05 1.19 -22.62
N GLN A 64 1.15 2.02 -22.10
CA GLN A 64 1.46 3.28 -21.42
C GLN A 64 2.18 3.09 -20.08
N ALA A 65 2.10 1.90 -19.46
CA ALA A 65 2.81 1.57 -18.23
C ALA A 65 4.32 1.76 -18.34
N SER A 66 4.88 1.52 -19.53
CA SER A 66 6.29 1.76 -19.82
C SER A 66 6.73 3.22 -19.59
N MET A 67 5.82 4.19 -19.71
CA MET A 67 6.13 5.61 -19.58
C MET A 67 6.19 6.07 -18.12
N TYR A 68 5.23 5.66 -17.28
CA TYR A 68 5.12 6.16 -15.90
C TYR A 68 5.78 5.26 -14.85
N LEU A 69 5.92 3.95 -15.09
CA LEU A 69 6.54 3.04 -14.12
C LEU A 69 7.99 3.41 -13.74
N PRO A 70 8.89 3.81 -14.68
CA PRO A 70 10.25 4.22 -14.32
C PRO A 70 10.27 5.42 -13.37
N GLU A 71 9.39 6.39 -13.60
CA GLU A 71 9.26 7.58 -12.75
C GLU A 71 8.76 7.20 -11.34
N VAL A 72 7.76 6.33 -11.26
CA VAL A 72 7.23 5.83 -9.99
C VAL A 72 8.32 5.14 -9.18
N LEU A 73 9.09 4.25 -9.80
CA LEU A 73 10.16 3.52 -9.15
C LEU A 73 11.26 4.47 -8.65
N SER A 74 11.68 5.43 -9.47
CA SER A 74 12.65 6.46 -9.06
C SER A 74 12.16 7.26 -7.85
N ASN A 75 10.89 7.67 -7.85
CA ASN A 75 10.30 8.40 -6.73
C ASN A 75 10.25 7.56 -5.44
N VAL A 76 9.96 6.26 -5.55
CA VAL A 76 9.98 5.31 -4.42
C VAL A 76 11.41 5.18 -3.87
N GLU A 77 12.41 5.06 -4.73
CA GLU A 77 13.82 5.00 -4.30
C GLU A 77 14.23 6.25 -3.53
N ILE A 78 13.93 7.44 -4.07
CA ILE A 78 14.19 8.73 -3.41
C ILE A 78 13.48 8.81 -2.04
N ALA A 79 12.23 8.36 -1.97
CA ALA A 79 11.48 8.34 -0.72
C ALA A 79 12.13 7.40 0.32
N GLN A 80 12.65 6.25 -0.12
CA GLN A 80 13.33 5.27 0.74
C GLN A 80 14.74 5.72 1.18
N GLU A 81 15.41 6.59 0.42
CA GLU A 81 16.73 7.10 0.82
C GLU A 81 16.71 7.84 2.15
N LYS A 82 15.64 8.60 2.45
CA LYS A 82 15.55 9.37 3.69
C LYS A 82 15.57 8.46 4.92
N PRO A 83 14.71 7.42 5.04
CA PRO A 83 14.82 6.40 6.07
C PRO A 83 16.18 5.71 6.13
N LYS A 84 16.76 5.33 4.98
CA LYS A 84 18.08 4.67 4.92
C LYS A 84 19.18 5.57 5.51
N LYS A 85 19.22 6.84 5.13
CA LYS A 85 20.16 7.85 5.65
C LYS A 85 19.93 8.11 7.14
N GLN A 86 18.68 8.18 7.60
CA GLN A 86 18.37 8.33 9.02
C GLN A 86 18.85 7.12 9.83
N PHE A 87 18.63 5.91 9.32
CA PHE A 87 19.10 4.68 9.95
C PHE A 87 20.63 4.68 10.05
N GLN A 88 21.35 4.95 8.96
CA GLN A 88 22.82 5.05 8.96
C GLN A 88 23.33 6.09 9.94
N LYS A 89 22.69 7.26 10.04
CA LYS A 89 23.02 8.29 11.04
C LYS A 89 22.83 7.80 12.47
N ARG A 90 21.83 6.95 12.74
CA ARG A 90 21.65 6.34 14.07
C ARG A 90 22.79 5.38 14.38
N ILE A 91 23.22 4.55 13.42
CA ILE A 91 24.38 3.66 13.58
C ILE A 91 25.63 4.48 13.90
N ALA A 92 25.91 5.53 13.11
CA ALA A 92 27.09 6.37 13.28
C ALA A 92 27.14 7.10 14.64
N LYS A 93 25.98 7.36 15.25
CA LYS A 93 25.86 7.92 16.60
C LYS A 93 26.05 6.88 17.73
N GLY A 94 26.39 5.65 17.40
CA GLY A 94 26.61 4.57 18.37
C GLY A 94 25.31 3.94 18.89
N VAL A 95 24.17 4.14 18.22
CA VAL A 95 22.94 3.42 18.59
C VAL A 95 23.15 1.93 18.31
N LYS A 96 23.08 1.11 19.36
CA LYS A 96 23.20 -0.35 19.24
C LYS A 96 22.16 -0.88 18.25
N THR A 97 22.63 -1.70 17.33
CA THR A 97 21.77 -2.49 16.45
C THR A 97 22.01 -3.96 16.68
N PHE A 98 20.94 -4.73 16.54
CA PHE A 98 20.94 -6.16 16.78
C PHE A 98 20.54 -6.82 15.47
N ASN A 99 21.39 -7.74 15.01
CA ASN A 99 21.07 -8.60 13.88
C ASN A 99 20.31 -9.80 14.41
N ILE A 100 18.98 -9.71 14.41
CA ILE A 100 18.09 -10.80 14.84
C ILE A 100 18.08 -11.86 13.75
N LYS A 101 18.38 -13.10 14.12
CA LYS A 101 18.31 -14.27 13.25
C LYS A 101 17.18 -15.19 13.68
N VAL A 102 16.71 -16.00 12.74
CA VAL A 102 15.74 -17.06 13.00
C VAL A 102 16.29 -18.01 14.05
N GLY A 103 15.48 -18.34 15.05
CA GLY A 103 15.90 -19.16 16.18
C GLY A 103 16.51 -18.38 17.35
N ASP A 104 16.75 -17.07 17.22
CA ASP A 104 17.15 -16.25 18.37
C ASP A 104 16.00 -16.18 19.39
N THR A 105 16.35 -16.28 20.67
CA THR A 105 15.39 -16.04 21.75
C THR A 105 15.26 -14.54 21.98
N ILE A 106 14.11 -14.01 21.63
CA ILE A 106 13.78 -12.59 21.76
C ILE A 106 12.72 -12.37 22.85
N PHE A 107 12.86 -11.26 23.58
CA PHE A 107 11.85 -10.82 24.53
C PHE A 107 10.89 -9.85 23.86
N LYS A 108 9.59 -10.10 23.97
CA LYS A 108 8.56 -9.22 23.39
C LYS A 108 8.15 -8.15 24.41
N LYS A 109 8.21 -6.88 24.03
CA LYS A 109 7.77 -5.78 24.90
C LYS A 109 6.25 -5.84 25.15
N GLN A 110 5.83 -5.71 26.40
CA GLN A 110 4.41 -5.60 26.77
C GLN A 110 3.88 -4.20 26.44
N MET A 111 3.14 -4.06 25.34
CA MET A 111 2.59 -2.77 24.92
C MET A 111 1.50 -2.23 25.85
N LYS A 112 0.84 -3.09 26.64
CA LYS A 112 -0.11 -2.67 27.69
C LYS A 112 0.55 -1.69 28.67
N ASN A 113 1.84 -1.89 28.96
CA ASN A 113 2.60 -1.09 29.94
C ASN A 113 3.09 0.26 29.38
N VAL A 114 2.94 0.51 28.08
CA VAL A 114 3.29 1.79 27.43
C VAL A 114 2.14 2.80 27.51
N SER A 115 0.89 2.33 27.63
CA SER A 115 -0.28 3.19 27.72
C SER A 115 -0.52 3.68 29.16
N ARG A 116 -1.28 4.78 29.31
CA ARG A 116 -1.59 5.42 30.61
C ARG A 116 -2.29 4.48 31.61
N LYS A 117 -2.93 3.41 31.13
CA LYS A 117 -3.66 2.41 31.93
C LYS A 117 -2.90 1.09 32.16
N GLY A 118 -1.62 1.01 31.78
CA GLY A 118 -0.81 -0.20 31.91
C GLY A 118 -0.54 -0.59 33.36
N GLY A 119 -0.51 -1.90 33.63
CA GLY A 119 -0.20 -2.46 34.94
C GLY A 119 1.25 -2.15 35.30
N LYS A 120 1.50 -1.08 36.07
CA LYS A 120 2.84 -0.69 36.56
C LYS A 120 3.57 -1.81 37.33
N MET A 121 2.82 -2.81 37.80
CA MET A 121 3.33 -3.95 38.56
C MET A 121 3.66 -5.17 37.68
N GLU A 122 3.27 -5.18 36.40
CA GLU A 122 3.56 -6.28 35.49
C GLU A 122 4.96 -6.11 34.85
N PRO A 123 5.68 -7.22 34.55
CA PRO A 123 6.97 -7.16 33.87
C PRO A 123 6.87 -6.43 32.52
N VAL A 124 7.84 -5.56 32.21
CA VAL A 124 7.85 -4.78 30.95
C VAL A 124 8.05 -5.67 29.71
N TRP A 125 8.69 -6.82 29.88
CA TRP A 125 9.04 -7.76 28.83
C TRP A 125 8.34 -9.10 29.08
N MET A 126 7.73 -9.67 28.05
CA MET A 126 7.23 -11.05 28.08
C MET A 126 8.40 -12.02 27.84
N GLY A 127 8.31 -13.22 28.41
CA GLY A 127 9.37 -14.24 28.40
C GLY A 127 9.91 -14.61 27.01
N GLY A 128 10.92 -15.48 27.00
CA GLY A 128 11.65 -15.84 25.79
C GLY A 128 10.74 -16.43 24.71
N HIS A 129 10.67 -15.76 23.56
CA HIS A 129 10.02 -16.26 22.36
C HIS A 129 11.09 -16.62 21.33
N ILE A 130 10.95 -17.77 20.69
CA ILE A 130 11.78 -18.15 19.56
C ILE A 130 11.26 -17.41 18.34
N ASP A 131 12.14 -16.72 17.62
CA ASP A 131 11.78 -16.04 16.38
C ASP A 131 11.50 -17.07 15.27
N ASN A 132 10.23 -17.40 15.11
CA ASN A 132 9.70 -18.18 13.99
C ASN A 132 9.16 -17.16 12.99
N GLN A 133 9.76 -17.07 11.80
CA GLN A 133 9.59 -16.00 10.78
C GLN A 133 8.15 -15.66 10.30
N GLU A 134 7.09 -16.17 10.92
CA GLU A 134 5.70 -16.04 10.45
C GLU A 134 5.09 -14.64 10.59
N ARG A 135 5.83 -13.63 11.07
CA ARG A 135 5.31 -12.26 11.15
C ARG A 135 6.26 -11.27 10.52
N ALA A 136 5.98 -10.96 9.24
CA ALA A 136 6.40 -9.71 8.63
C ALA A 136 6.02 -8.54 9.55
N LEU A 137 7.03 -7.89 10.13
CA LEU A 137 6.85 -6.68 10.91
C LEU A 137 6.54 -5.55 9.92
N PHE A 138 5.29 -5.07 9.97
CA PHE A 138 4.81 -3.86 9.29
C PHE A 138 5.61 -2.61 9.73
#